data_AF-A0A8S0G4T0-F1
#
_entry.id   AF-A0A8S0G4T0-F1
#
_cell.length_a   1.000
_cell.length_b   1.000
_cell.length_c   1.000
_cell.angle_alpha   90.00
_cell.angle_beta   90.00
_cell.angle_gamma   90.00
#
_symmetry.space_group_name_H-M   'P 1'
#
loop_
_entity.id
_entity.type
_entity.pdbx_description
1 polymer ?
#
loop_
_entity_poly.entity_id
_entity_poly.type
_entity_poly.pdbx_seq_one_letter_code
_entity_poly.pdbx_strand_id
1 'polypeptide(L)'
;FIPNFCKQLLGKIKPNAIAISLIKGFDKAEGGGIDLISHIITRHLKIPCAVLMGANLANEVAEGNFCETTIGCTDKKYGKVLRDLFQANHFRVVVVEDADAVEVCGALKNIVACGAGFVDGLKLGDNTKAAVIRLGLMEMIRFVDVFYPGSKLSTFFESCGVADLITTCYGGRNRRVSEAFVTSGKTIEELEKEMLNGQKLQGPPTAEEVNYMLKNKGLEDKFPLFTAIHKI
;
A
#
# COMPACT_ATOMS: atom_id res chain seq x y z
N PHE A 1 13.92 0.02 9.49
CA PHE A 1 13.46 -0.20 10.90
C PHE A 1 13.19 -1.68 11.18
N ILE A 2 12.38 -2.34 10.34
CA ILE A 2 11.92 -3.72 10.56
C ILE A 2 13.03 -4.76 10.71
N PRO A 3 14.12 -4.76 9.92
CA PRO A 3 15.22 -5.71 10.11
C PRO A 3 15.84 -5.62 11.52
N ASN A 4 16.04 -4.40 12.03
CA ASN A 4 16.61 -4.18 13.37
C ASN A 4 15.65 -4.62 14.48
N PHE A 5 14.34 -4.42 14.30
CA PHE A 5 13.33 -4.93 15.22
C PHE A 5 13.30 -6.47 15.23
N CYS A 6 13.32 -7.10 14.05
CA CYS A 6 13.34 -8.56 13.94
C CYS A 6 14.59 -9.19 14.61
N LYS A 7 15.76 -8.56 14.47
CA LYS A 7 17.00 -9.00 15.16
C LYS A 7 16.84 -9.07 16.68
N GLN A 8 16.08 -8.16 17.30
CA GLN A 8 15.87 -8.16 18.75
C GLN A 8 14.97 -9.31 19.25
N LEU A 9 14.11 -9.83 18.36
CA LEU A 9 13.19 -10.93 18.64
C LEU A 9 13.76 -12.31 18.30
N LEU A 10 14.89 -12.37 17.60
CA LEU A 10 15.52 -13.63 17.17
C LEU A 10 15.85 -14.50 18.39
N GLY A 11 15.44 -15.78 18.34
CA GLY A 11 15.61 -16.73 19.45
C GLY A 11 14.66 -16.54 20.63
N LYS A 12 13.74 -15.55 20.57
CA LYS A 12 12.76 -15.25 21.64
C LYS A 12 11.31 -15.54 21.24
N ILE A 13 11.10 -16.08 20.04
CA ILE A 13 9.78 -16.40 19.50
C ILE A 13 9.58 -17.92 19.55
N LYS A 14 8.35 -18.36 19.87
CA LYS A 14 7.99 -19.78 19.85
C LYS A 14 8.13 -20.35 18.42
N PRO A 15 8.61 -21.60 18.24
CA PRO A 15 8.83 -22.19 16.92
C PRO A 15 7.59 -22.27 16.03
N ASN A 16 6.39 -22.29 16.62
CA ASN A 16 5.10 -22.37 15.92
C ASN A 16 4.34 -21.03 15.91
N ALA A 17 5.00 -19.93 16.23
CA ALA A 17 4.40 -18.61 16.16
C ALA A 17 4.11 -18.22 14.70
N ILE A 18 3.12 -17.35 14.54
CA ILE A 18 2.74 -16.72 13.29
C ILE A 18 2.77 -15.21 13.48
N ALA A 19 3.30 -14.50 12.49
CA ALA A 19 3.25 -13.04 12.43
C ALA A 19 2.08 -12.57 11.55
N ILE A 20 1.60 -11.35 11.80
CA ILE A 20 0.76 -10.60 10.87
C ILE A 20 1.27 -9.15 10.79
N SER A 21 1.52 -8.65 9.58
CA SER A 21 1.94 -7.28 9.32
C SER A 21 0.73 -6.39 9.01
N LEU A 22 0.60 -5.28 9.74
CA LEU A 22 -0.37 -4.21 9.47
C LEU A 22 0.32 -2.97 8.85
N ILE A 23 1.60 -3.12 8.47
CA ILE A 23 2.42 -2.01 7.97
C ILE A 23 2.10 -1.79 6.50
N LYS A 24 1.44 -0.68 6.18
CA LYS A 24 1.20 -0.26 4.79
C LYS A 24 2.45 0.40 4.21
N GLY A 25 2.95 -0.14 3.11
CA GLY A 25 4.17 0.32 2.46
C GLY A 25 5.16 -0.83 2.31
N PHE A 26 6.43 -0.49 2.15
CA PHE A 26 7.50 -1.46 1.90
C PHE A 26 8.82 -0.95 2.48
N ASP A 27 9.84 -1.81 2.55
CA ASP A 27 11.23 -1.40 2.81
C ASP A 27 12.02 -1.46 1.50
N LYS A 28 13.07 -0.65 1.38
CA LYS A 28 13.86 -0.63 0.14
C LYS A 28 14.71 -1.90 0.04
N ALA A 29 14.61 -2.61 -1.09
CA ALA A 29 15.41 -3.81 -1.34
C ALA A 29 16.91 -3.46 -1.49
N GLU A 30 17.77 -4.40 -1.13
CA GLU A 30 19.21 -4.28 -1.39
C GLU A 30 19.44 -4.32 -2.91
N GLY A 31 19.90 -3.21 -3.47
CA GLY A 31 20.02 -3.01 -4.92
C GLY A 31 18.87 -2.21 -5.55
N GLY A 32 17.85 -1.81 -4.80
CA GLY A 32 16.73 -0.98 -5.26
C GLY A 32 15.47 -1.77 -5.59
N GLY A 33 14.32 -1.11 -5.50
CA GLY A 33 12.99 -1.69 -5.60
C GLY A 33 12.34 -1.97 -4.25
N ILE A 34 11.19 -2.62 -4.32
CA ILE A 34 10.31 -2.91 -3.18
C ILE A 34 10.71 -4.24 -2.53
N ASP A 35 10.97 -4.24 -1.22
CA ASP A 35 11.01 -5.44 -0.37
C ASP A 35 9.80 -5.42 0.58
N LEU A 36 8.94 -6.44 0.47
CA LEU A 36 7.72 -6.52 1.24
C LEU A 36 8.01 -6.74 2.73
N ILE A 37 7.25 -6.08 3.60
CA ILE A 37 7.47 -6.14 5.05
C ILE A 37 7.23 -7.57 5.54
N SER A 38 6.21 -8.25 5.03
CA SER A 38 5.96 -9.66 5.34
C SER A 38 7.13 -10.56 4.96
N HIS A 39 7.75 -10.33 3.79
CA HIS A 39 8.91 -11.08 3.32
C HIS A 39 10.12 -10.85 4.21
N ILE A 40 10.36 -9.60 4.64
CA ILE A 40 11.43 -9.24 5.59
C ILE A 40 11.21 -9.96 6.92
N ILE A 41 9.99 -9.94 7.46
CA ILE A 41 9.64 -10.60 8.73
C ILE A 41 9.88 -12.11 8.61
N THR A 42 9.38 -12.76 7.56
CA THR A 42 9.57 -14.21 7.34
C THR A 42 11.04 -14.55 7.15
N ARG A 43 11.81 -13.75 6.40
CA ARG A 43 13.24 -13.97 6.15
C ARG A 43 14.06 -13.90 7.44
N HIS A 44 13.76 -12.96 8.33
CA HIS A 44 14.53 -12.73 9.57
C HIS A 44 14.08 -13.63 10.72
N LEU A 45 12.78 -13.81 10.91
CA LEU A 45 12.22 -14.53 12.06
C LEU A 45 11.96 -16.01 11.78
N LYS A 46 12.03 -16.44 10.52
CA LYS A 46 11.77 -17.83 10.07
C LYS A 46 10.40 -18.35 10.48
N ILE A 47 9.40 -17.46 10.50
CA ILE A 47 7.99 -17.78 10.77
C ILE A 47 7.10 -17.29 9.62
N PRO A 48 5.92 -17.92 9.41
CA PRO A 48 4.93 -17.40 8.47
C PRO A 48 4.47 -15.99 8.86
N CYS A 49 4.30 -15.13 7.87
CA CYS A 49 3.78 -13.78 8.06
C CYS A 49 2.56 -13.55 7.15
N ALA A 50 1.40 -13.32 7.77
CA ALA A 50 0.22 -12.82 7.07
C ALA A 50 0.26 -11.29 6.97
N VAL A 51 -0.66 -10.70 6.23
CA VAL A 51 -0.80 -9.24 6.10
C VAL A 51 -2.24 -8.81 6.33
N LEU A 52 -2.46 -7.58 6.80
CA LEU A 52 -3.77 -6.96 6.93
C LEU A 52 -3.74 -5.56 6.31
N MET A 53 -4.44 -5.39 5.21
CA MET A 53 -4.55 -4.13 4.44
C MET A 53 -6.01 -3.85 4.09
N GLY A 54 -6.41 -2.58 4.07
CA GLY A 54 -7.79 -2.21 3.75
C GLY A 54 -8.08 -0.72 3.93
N ALA A 55 -9.28 -0.28 3.58
CA ALA A 55 -9.76 1.07 3.82
C ALA A 55 -10.15 1.27 5.30
N ASN A 56 -9.16 1.37 6.19
CA ASN A 56 -9.36 1.40 7.64
C ASN A 56 -8.56 2.54 8.31
N LEU A 57 -9.11 3.76 8.31
CA LEU A 57 -8.51 4.88 9.01
C LEU A 57 -8.53 4.62 10.53
N ALA A 58 -7.36 4.70 11.18
CA ALA A 58 -7.19 4.26 12.56
C ALA A 58 -8.17 4.95 13.55
N ASN A 59 -8.44 6.24 13.36
CA ASN A 59 -9.39 6.98 14.21
C ASN A 59 -10.83 6.49 14.02
N GLU A 60 -11.26 6.24 12.79
CA GLU A 60 -12.62 5.72 12.51
C GLU A 60 -12.81 4.32 13.08
N VAL A 61 -11.78 3.46 12.99
CA VAL A 61 -11.79 2.13 13.61
C VAL A 61 -11.93 2.27 15.14
N ALA A 62 -11.17 3.18 15.76
CA ALA A 62 -11.20 3.39 17.21
C ALA A 62 -12.54 3.98 17.70
N GLU A 63 -13.21 4.78 16.86
CA GLU A 63 -14.53 5.35 17.11
C GLU A 63 -15.68 4.33 16.91
N GLY A 64 -15.38 3.12 16.44
CA GLY A 64 -16.40 2.10 16.18
C GLY A 64 -17.18 2.32 14.89
N ASN A 65 -16.68 3.14 13.98
CA ASN A 65 -17.28 3.34 12.67
C ASN A 65 -17.05 2.10 11.80
N PHE A 66 -18.05 1.75 11.00
CA PHE A 66 -17.98 0.58 10.14
C PHE A 66 -16.88 0.73 9.09
N CYS A 67 -16.00 -0.28 8.99
CA CYS A 67 -15.08 -0.44 7.88
C CYS A 67 -14.77 -1.90 7.58
N GLU A 68 -14.12 -2.13 6.45
CA GLU A 68 -13.74 -3.46 5.97
C GLU A 68 -12.22 -3.55 5.79
N THR A 69 -11.65 -4.74 5.98
CA THR A 69 -10.25 -5.02 5.73
C THR A 69 -10.05 -6.37 5.06
N THR A 70 -8.88 -6.56 4.47
CA THR A 70 -8.47 -7.80 3.83
C THR A 70 -7.25 -8.37 4.53
N ILE A 71 -7.33 -9.63 4.93
CA ILE A 71 -6.20 -10.42 5.42
C ILE A 71 -5.67 -11.27 4.28
N GLY A 72 -4.40 -11.08 3.92
CA GLY A 72 -3.67 -11.97 3.02
C GLY A 72 -2.96 -13.06 3.83
N CYS A 73 -3.38 -14.31 3.68
CA CYS A 73 -2.79 -15.45 4.39
C CYS A 73 -2.85 -16.72 3.53
N THR A 74 -1.69 -17.31 3.26
CA THR A 74 -1.57 -18.52 2.43
C THR A 74 -2.04 -19.79 3.12
N ASP A 75 -1.95 -19.86 4.46
CA ASP A 75 -2.44 -20.99 5.24
C ASP A 75 -3.88 -20.74 5.70
N LYS A 76 -4.82 -21.54 5.20
CA LYS A 76 -6.26 -21.45 5.53
C LYS A 76 -6.56 -21.60 7.02
N LYS A 77 -5.81 -22.43 7.73
CA LYS A 77 -6.00 -22.65 9.17
C LYS A 77 -5.64 -21.37 9.93
N TYR A 78 -4.53 -20.74 9.58
CA TYR A 78 -4.13 -19.46 10.17
C TYR A 78 -5.04 -18.32 9.74
N GLY A 79 -5.46 -18.28 8.47
CA GLY A 79 -6.41 -17.28 7.97
C GLY A 79 -7.70 -17.24 8.78
N LYS A 80 -8.26 -18.41 9.14
CA LYS A 80 -9.45 -18.48 10.01
C LYS A 80 -9.19 -17.91 11.41
N VAL A 81 -8.07 -18.30 12.04
CA VAL A 81 -7.71 -17.80 13.38
C VAL A 81 -7.52 -16.29 13.37
N LEU A 82 -6.81 -15.76 12.37
CA LEU A 82 -6.57 -14.32 12.23
C LEU A 82 -7.87 -13.57 11.95
N ARG A 83 -8.75 -14.10 11.09
CA ARG A 83 -10.07 -13.52 10.87
C ARG A 83 -10.86 -13.42 12.17
N ASP A 84 -10.96 -14.52 12.90
CA ASP A 84 -11.74 -14.55 14.15
C ASP A 84 -11.11 -13.64 15.23
N LEU A 85 -9.79 -13.40 15.18
CA LEU A 85 -9.09 -12.46 16.06
C LEU A 85 -9.38 -10.98 15.74
N PHE A 86 -9.43 -10.61 14.46
CA PHE A 86 -9.59 -9.20 14.05
C PHE A 86 -11.05 -8.81 13.77
N GLN A 87 -11.93 -9.76 13.45
CA GLN A 87 -13.33 -9.49 13.16
C GLN A 87 -14.04 -8.86 14.36
N ALA A 88 -14.75 -7.75 14.11
CA ALA A 88 -15.62 -7.09 15.08
C ALA A 88 -16.91 -6.62 14.41
N ASN A 89 -17.89 -6.16 15.21
CA ASN A 89 -19.19 -5.69 14.71
C ASN A 89 -19.06 -4.56 13.67
N HIS A 90 -18.08 -3.67 13.85
CA HIS A 90 -17.79 -2.54 12.96
C HIS A 90 -16.50 -2.74 12.15
N PHE A 91 -15.88 -3.92 12.21
CA PHE A 91 -14.63 -4.21 11.51
C PHE A 91 -14.73 -5.57 10.81
N ARG A 92 -15.15 -5.53 9.54
CA ARG A 92 -15.37 -6.75 8.75
C ARG A 92 -14.10 -7.19 8.06
N VAL A 93 -13.77 -8.47 8.18
CA VAL A 93 -12.54 -9.07 7.66
C VAL A 93 -12.87 -10.07 6.56
N VAL A 94 -12.26 -9.88 5.38
CA VAL A 94 -12.20 -10.88 4.32
C VAL A 94 -10.80 -11.49 4.29
N VAL A 95 -10.70 -12.82 4.15
CA VAL A 95 -9.41 -13.51 4.04
C VAL A 95 -9.21 -13.99 2.60
N VAL A 96 -8.04 -13.72 2.05
CA VAL A 96 -7.61 -14.18 0.73
C VAL A 96 -6.26 -14.90 0.80
N GLU A 97 -6.07 -15.85 -0.11
CA GLU A 97 -4.82 -16.62 -0.25
C GLU A 97 -3.82 -15.90 -1.19
N ASP A 98 -3.63 -14.59 -0.99
CA ASP A 98 -2.86 -13.71 -1.89
C ASP A 98 -2.16 -12.59 -1.10
N ALA A 99 -1.23 -12.98 -0.23
CA ALA A 99 -0.57 -12.05 0.70
C ALA A 99 0.22 -10.96 -0.03
N ASP A 100 0.94 -11.31 -1.09
CA ASP A 100 1.77 -10.38 -1.84
C ASP A 100 0.90 -9.30 -2.51
N ALA A 101 -0.19 -9.65 -3.20
CA ALA A 101 -1.07 -8.64 -3.80
C ALA A 101 -1.73 -7.74 -2.75
N VAL A 102 -2.19 -8.31 -1.63
CA VAL A 102 -2.80 -7.54 -0.54
C VAL A 102 -1.82 -6.49 -0.01
N GLU A 103 -0.56 -6.88 0.21
CA GLU A 103 0.48 -5.97 0.73
C GLU A 103 0.91 -4.92 -0.30
N VAL A 104 1.18 -5.35 -1.54
CA VAL A 104 1.63 -4.47 -2.63
C VAL A 104 0.57 -3.40 -2.94
N CYS A 105 -0.72 -3.74 -2.93
CA CYS A 105 -1.79 -2.76 -3.14
C CYS A 105 -1.72 -1.59 -2.13
N GLY A 106 -1.37 -1.88 -0.87
CA GLY A 106 -1.21 -0.87 0.17
C GLY A 106 -0.07 0.14 -0.10
N ALA A 107 0.95 -0.27 -0.85
CA ALA A 107 2.03 0.60 -1.31
C ALA A 107 1.63 1.38 -2.56
N LEU A 108 1.23 0.67 -3.63
CA LEU A 108 1.01 1.26 -4.95
C LEU A 108 -0.11 2.32 -4.98
N LYS A 109 -1.15 2.15 -4.15
CA LYS A 109 -2.25 3.14 -4.06
C LYS A 109 -1.75 4.56 -3.76
N ASN A 110 -0.62 4.69 -3.08
CA ASN A 110 -0.09 5.99 -2.68
C ASN A 110 0.46 6.76 -3.89
N ILE A 111 0.95 6.06 -4.92
CA ILE A 111 1.34 6.66 -6.20
C ILE A 111 0.09 7.25 -6.85
N VAL A 112 -0.96 6.44 -7.01
CA VAL A 112 -2.21 6.88 -7.65
C VAL A 112 -2.84 8.05 -6.90
N ALA A 113 -2.77 8.04 -5.56
CA ALA A 113 -3.26 9.14 -4.74
C ALA A 113 -2.49 10.46 -4.97
N CYS A 114 -1.19 10.42 -5.28
CA CYS A 114 -0.46 11.61 -5.73
C CYS A 114 -1.01 12.14 -7.05
N GLY A 115 -1.23 11.24 -8.03
CA GLY A 115 -1.87 11.60 -9.30
C GLY A 115 -3.26 12.23 -9.12
N ALA A 116 -4.08 11.67 -8.22
CA ALA A 116 -5.39 12.22 -7.86
C ALA A 116 -5.26 13.61 -7.22
N GLY A 117 -4.26 13.83 -6.37
CA GLY A 117 -3.96 15.15 -5.81
C GLY A 117 -3.51 16.17 -6.86
N PHE A 118 -2.72 15.76 -7.86
CA PHE A 118 -2.35 16.64 -8.97
C PHE A 118 -3.57 17.10 -9.77
N VAL A 119 -4.50 16.18 -10.05
CA VAL A 119 -5.78 16.49 -10.71
C VAL A 119 -6.62 17.49 -9.90
N ASP A 120 -6.68 17.32 -8.58
CA ASP A 120 -7.38 18.25 -7.68
C ASP A 120 -6.73 19.64 -7.74
N GLY A 121 -5.41 19.73 -7.63
CA GLY A 121 -4.67 20.99 -7.69
C GLY A 121 -4.79 21.72 -9.03
N LEU A 122 -4.86 20.98 -10.14
CA LEU A 122 -5.10 21.50 -11.48
C LEU A 122 -6.58 21.82 -11.78
N LYS A 123 -7.49 21.49 -10.85
CA LYS A 123 -8.94 21.71 -10.98
C LYS A 123 -9.56 21.08 -12.24
N LEU A 124 -9.13 19.87 -12.60
CA LEU A 124 -9.60 19.18 -13.83
C LEU A 124 -10.91 18.40 -13.66
N GLY A 125 -11.51 18.44 -12.45
CA GLY A 125 -12.82 17.86 -12.15
C GLY A 125 -12.85 16.35 -11.92
N ASP A 126 -13.99 15.87 -11.44
CA ASP A 126 -14.16 14.49 -10.95
C ASP A 126 -14.04 13.41 -12.03
N ASN A 127 -14.44 13.70 -13.28
CA ASN A 127 -14.31 12.75 -14.39
C ASN A 127 -12.84 12.43 -14.69
N THR A 128 -11.98 13.46 -14.69
CA THR A 128 -10.53 13.30 -14.88
C THR A 128 -9.93 12.52 -13.71
N LYS A 129 -10.36 12.83 -12.49
CA LYS A 129 -9.91 12.13 -11.27
C LYS A 129 -10.30 10.65 -11.30
N ALA A 130 -11.53 10.34 -11.68
CA ALA A 130 -12.01 8.98 -11.84
C ALA A 130 -11.21 8.21 -12.91
N ALA A 131 -10.85 8.87 -14.02
CA ALA A 131 -10.00 8.28 -15.05
C ALA A 131 -8.59 7.94 -14.50
N VAL A 132 -7.98 8.83 -13.71
CA VAL A 132 -6.70 8.57 -13.03
C VAL A 132 -6.80 7.41 -12.06
N ILE A 133 -7.83 7.36 -11.23
CA ILE A 133 -8.05 6.25 -10.27
C ILE A 133 -8.19 4.92 -11.02
N ARG A 134 -9.01 4.88 -12.08
CA ARG A 134 -9.23 3.68 -12.89
C ARG A 134 -7.94 3.23 -13.58
N LEU A 135 -7.21 4.14 -14.21
CA LEU A 135 -5.92 3.82 -14.84
C LEU A 135 -4.89 3.34 -13.82
N GLY A 136 -4.84 4.00 -12.66
CA GLY A 136 -3.99 3.60 -11.54
C GLY A 136 -4.29 2.19 -11.05
N LEU A 137 -5.57 1.83 -10.89
CA LEU A 137 -5.95 0.46 -10.52
C LEU A 137 -5.48 -0.56 -11.58
N MET A 138 -5.61 -0.24 -12.87
CA MET A 138 -5.13 -1.12 -13.94
C MET A 138 -3.60 -1.30 -13.93
N GLU A 139 -2.86 -0.23 -13.63
CA GLU A 139 -1.41 -0.30 -13.45
C GLU A 139 -1.01 -1.05 -12.18
N MET A 140 -1.77 -0.93 -11.08
CA MET A 140 -1.58 -1.75 -9.88
C MET A 140 -1.71 -3.25 -10.20
N ILE A 141 -2.79 -3.63 -10.90
CA ILE A 141 -3.03 -5.02 -11.33
C ILE A 141 -1.87 -5.52 -12.19
N ARG A 142 -1.47 -4.75 -13.20
CA ARG A 142 -0.39 -5.12 -14.11
C ARG A 142 0.96 -5.22 -13.40
N PHE A 143 1.22 -4.35 -12.43
CA PHE A 143 2.47 -4.37 -11.68
C PHE A 143 2.57 -5.65 -10.86
N VAL A 144 1.52 -5.99 -10.12
CA VAL A 144 1.46 -7.25 -9.36
C VAL A 144 1.60 -8.45 -10.29
N ASP A 145 0.90 -8.51 -11.42
CA ASP A 145 1.03 -9.62 -12.38
C ASP A 145 2.47 -9.83 -12.88
N VAL A 146 3.22 -8.74 -13.10
CA VAL A 146 4.60 -8.77 -13.62
C VAL A 146 5.66 -9.08 -12.55
N PHE A 147 5.46 -8.60 -11.31
CA PHE A 147 6.48 -8.67 -10.25
C PHE A 147 6.16 -9.68 -9.14
N TYR A 148 4.89 -10.05 -8.99
CA TYR A 148 4.35 -10.98 -8.00
C TYR A 148 3.36 -11.96 -8.67
N PRO A 149 3.85 -12.80 -9.60
CA PRO A 149 2.97 -13.65 -10.40
C PRO A 149 2.24 -14.69 -9.53
N GLY A 150 1.01 -15.02 -9.94
CA GLY A 150 0.15 -15.98 -9.23
C GLY A 150 -0.97 -15.33 -8.40
N SER A 151 -0.99 -14.00 -8.32
CA SER A 151 -2.08 -13.24 -7.70
C SER A 151 -3.40 -13.34 -8.47
N LYS A 152 -4.51 -13.14 -7.76
CA LYS A 152 -5.87 -13.25 -8.31
C LYS A 152 -6.43 -11.87 -8.59
N LEU A 153 -7.04 -11.69 -9.77
CA LEU A 153 -7.72 -10.44 -10.12
C LEU A 153 -8.80 -10.06 -9.09
N SER A 154 -9.46 -11.04 -8.47
CA SER A 154 -10.45 -10.81 -7.40
C SER A 154 -9.87 -10.05 -6.20
N THR A 155 -8.59 -10.22 -5.88
CA THR A 155 -7.93 -9.54 -4.74
C THR A 155 -7.99 -8.01 -4.87
N PHE A 156 -7.98 -7.47 -6.08
CA PHE A 156 -8.05 -6.03 -6.33
C PHE A 156 -9.45 -5.44 -6.11
N PHE A 157 -10.48 -6.29 -6.07
CA PHE A 157 -11.85 -5.89 -5.73
C PHE A 157 -12.14 -5.99 -4.23
N GLU A 158 -11.21 -6.52 -3.45
CA GLU A 158 -11.30 -6.52 -1.98
C GLU A 158 -10.91 -5.15 -1.39
N SER A 159 -11.12 -4.98 -0.08
CA SER A 159 -10.84 -3.72 0.62
C SER A 159 -9.39 -3.24 0.44
N CYS A 160 -8.40 -4.14 0.41
CA CYS A 160 -7.00 -3.78 0.19
C CYS A 160 -6.70 -3.14 -1.18
N GLY A 161 -7.54 -3.41 -2.18
CA GLY A 161 -7.39 -2.91 -3.55
C GLY A 161 -8.23 -1.65 -3.75
N VAL A 162 -9.39 -1.82 -4.38
CA VAL A 162 -10.23 -0.71 -4.85
C VAL A 162 -10.72 0.20 -3.72
N ALA A 163 -11.12 -0.34 -2.57
CA ALA A 163 -11.64 0.49 -1.47
C ALA A 163 -10.55 1.38 -0.87
N ASP A 164 -9.39 0.79 -0.52
CA ASP A 164 -8.28 1.56 0.07
C ASP A 164 -7.70 2.56 -0.94
N LEU A 165 -7.69 2.21 -2.24
CA LEU A 165 -7.34 3.14 -3.31
C LEU A 165 -8.27 4.36 -3.36
N ILE A 166 -9.59 4.13 -3.39
CA ILE A 166 -10.58 5.21 -3.43
C ILE A 166 -10.43 6.11 -2.20
N THR A 167 -10.47 5.55 -0.99
CA THR A 167 -10.35 6.33 0.25
C THR A 167 -9.06 7.15 0.29
N THR A 168 -7.95 6.59 -0.20
CA THR A 168 -6.67 7.31 -0.26
C THR A 168 -6.69 8.44 -1.30
N CYS A 169 -7.35 8.25 -2.45
CA CYS A 169 -7.45 9.26 -3.51
C CYS A 169 -8.43 10.40 -3.19
N TYR A 170 -9.31 10.27 -2.19
CA TYR A 170 -10.21 11.33 -1.74
C TYR A 170 -9.77 11.97 -0.40
N GLY A 171 -9.26 11.19 0.56
CA GLY A 171 -8.94 11.69 1.90
C GLY A 171 -7.47 11.57 2.32
N GLY A 172 -6.62 10.90 1.53
CA GLY A 172 -5.27 10.56 1.92
C GLY A 172 -4.30 11.75 2.05
N ARG A 173 -3.23 11.55 2.84
CA ARG A 173 -2.13 12.52 2.95
C ARG A 173 -1.41 12.74 1.62
N ASN A 174 -1.19 11.67 0.84
CA ASN A 174 -0.61 11.73 -0.50
C ASN A 174 -1.40 12.66 -1.42
N ARG A 175 -2.74 12.51 -1.46
CA ARG A 175 -3.62 13.40 -2.22
C ARG A 175 -3.50 14.86 -1.78
N ARG A 176 -3.62 15.14 -0.48
CA ARG A 176 -3.57 16.50 0.09
C ARG A 176 -2.26 17.22 -0.20
N VAL A 177 -1.13 16.55 0.00
CA VAL A 177 0.19 17.15 -0.25
C VAL A 177 0.42 17.34 -1.74
N SER A 178 0.03 16.40 -2.59
CA SER A 178 0.14 16.54 -4.04
C SER A 178 -0.76 17.65 -4.61
N GLU A 179 -1.95 17.87 -4.05
CA GLU A 179 -2.79 19.03 -4.37
C GLU A 179 -2.11 20.35 -3.98
N ALA A 180 -1.56 20.42 -2.76
CA ALA A 180 -0.84 21.59 -2.28
C ALA A 180 0.43 21.87 -3.12
N PHE A 181 1.13 20.83 -3.57
CA PHE A 181 2.30 20.95 -4.45
C PHE A 181 1.99 21.71 -5.73
N VAL A 182 0.92 21.32 -6.42
CA VAL A 182 0.49 21.98 -7.66
C VAL A 182 0.08 23.44 -7.44
N THR A 183 -0.54 23.74 -6.30
CA THR A 183 -1.12 25.08 -6.06
C THR A 183 -0.17 26.07 -5.39
N SER A 184 0.86 25.59 -4.68
CA SER A 184 1.71 26.43 -3.83
C SER A 184 3.07 26.80 -4.44
N GLY A 185 3.54 26.05 -5.44
CA GLY A 185 4.90 26.20 -5.97
C GLY A 185 6.02 25.78 -5.00
N LYS A 186 5.66 25.19 -3.85
CA LYS A 186 6.61 24.64 -2.87
C LYS A 186 7.04 23.23 -3.26
N THR A 187 8.19 22.81 -2.74
CA THR A 187 8.66 21.43 -2.83
C THR A 187 7.82 20.48 -1.97
N ILE A 188 7.83 19.19 -2.30
CA ILE A 188 7.16 18.16 -1.48
C ILE A 188 7.75 18.11 -0.08
N GLU A 189 9.07 18.31 0.06
CA GLU A 189 9.78 18.32 1.33
C GLU A 189 9.33 19.44 2.26
N GLU A 190 9.06 20.63 1.71
CA GLU A 190 8.52 21.76 2.47
C GLU A 190 7.09 21.47 2.93
N LEU A 191 6.23 21.00 2.01
CA LEU A 191 4.84 20.68 2.33
C LEU A 191 4.71 19.52 3.31
N GLU A 192 5.59 18.53 3.25
CA GLU A 192 5.66 17.44 4.23
C GLU A 192 5.89 17.99 5.64
N LYS A 193 6.86 18.92 5.80
CA LYS A 193 7.16 19.54 7.10
C LYS A 193 5.99 20.38 7.61
N GLU A 194 5.32 21.11 6.74
CA GLU A 194 4.22 22.01 7.09
C GLU A 194 2.91 21.28 7.39
N MET A 195 2.58 20.21 6.65
CA MET A 195 1.25 19.62 6.65
C MET A 195 1.15 18.31 7.43
N LEU A 196 2.26 17.59 7.64
CA LEU A 196 2.21 16.20 8.13
C LEU A 196 2.65 16.02 9.59
N ASN A 197 3.00 17.09 10.31
CA ASN A 197 3.32 17.07 11.74
C ASN A 197 4.30 15.95 12.14
N GLY A 198 5.39 15.80 11.36
CA GLY A 198 6.42 14.78 11.58
C GLY A 198 6.15 13.41 10.91
N GLN A 199 4.99 13.21 10.27
CA GLN A 199 4.74 12.02 9.46
C GLN A 199 5.38 12.17 8.06
N LYS A 200 5.80 11.05 7.47
CA LYS A 200 6.40 11.00 6.13
C LYS A 200 5.37 10.70 5.04
N LEU A 201 5.51 11.37 3.90
CA LEU A 201 4.78 11.05 2.68
C LEU A 201 5.37 9.77 2.07
N GLN A 202 4.52 8.89 1.54
CA GLN A 202 4.97 7.59 1.02
C GLN A 202 4.82 7.50 -0.50
N GLY A 203 3.97 8.32 -1.12
CA GLY A 203 3.71 8.29 -2.56
C GLY A 203 4.96 8.48 -3.41
N PRO A 204 5.71 9.59 -3.27
CA PRO A 204 6.89 9.84 -4.10
C PRO A 204 8.00 8.79 -3.94
N PRO A 205 8.39 8.37 -2.71
CA PRO A 205 9.34 7.27 -2.55
C PRO A 205 8.84 5.95 -3.16
N THR A 206 7.53 5.66 -3.07
CA THR A 206 6.95 4.48 -3.74
C THR A 206 7.08 4.60 -5.26
N ALA A 207 6.79 5.78 -5.82
CA ALA A 207 6.90 6.02 -7.26
C ALA A 207 8.33 5.86 -7.76
N GLU A 208 9.32 6.33 -7.00
CA GLU A 208 10.75 6.14 -7.29
C GLU A 208 11.14 4.66 -7.37
N GLU A 209 10.82 3.88 -6.34
CA GLU A 209 11.19 2.46 -6.28
C GLU A 209 10.42 1.60 -7.29
N VAL A 210 9.14 1.92 -7.54
CA VAL A 210 8.36 1.30 -8.61
C VAL A 210 8.97 1.62 -9.97
N ASN A 211 9.30 2.88 -10.25
CA ASN A 211 9.89 3.24 -11.54
C ASN A 211 11.28 2.64 -11.71
N TYR A 212 12.06 2.50 -10.64
CA TYR A 212 13.32 1.74 -10.65
C TYR A 212 13.11 0.29 -11.11
N MET A 213 12.12 -0.43 -10.54
CA MET A 213 11.78 -1.79 -10.95
C MET A 213 11.30 -1.88 -12.40
N LEU A 214 10.50 -0.91 -12.84
CA LEU A 214 9.99 -0.83 -14.21
C LEU A 214 11.12 -0.59 -15.21
N LYS A 215 12.01 0.37 -14.93
CA LYS A 215 13.16 0.70 -15.77
C LYS A 215 14.10 -0.49 -15.93
N ASN A 216 14.37 -1.23 -14.86
CA ASN A 216 15.20 -2.43 -14.90
C ASN A 216 14.63 -3.54 -15.80
N LYS A 217 13.31 -3.60 -15.97
CA LYS A 217 12.65 -4.52 -16.92
C LYS A 217 12.33 -3.91 -18.29
N GLY A 218 12.65 -2.63 -18.53
CA GLY A 218 12.28 -1.92 -19.75
C GLY A 218 10.76 -1.78 -19.92
N LEU A 219 10.02 -1.56 -18.83
CA LEU A 219 8.55 -1.55 -18.80
C LEU A 219 7.93 -0.18 -18.57
N GLU A 220 8.70 0.90 -18.46
CA GLU A 220 8.18 2.26 -18.19
C GLU A 220 7.02 2.66 -19.13
N ASP A 221 7.14 2.36 -20.43
CA ASP A 221 6.09 2.66 -21.43
C ASP A 221 4.78 1.89 -21.21
N LYS A 222 4.80 0.80 -20.44
CA LYS A 222 3.61 0.01 -20.11
C LYS A 222 2.91 0.48 -18.83
N PHE A 223 3.50 1.43 -18.11
CA PHE A 223 3.00 2.03 -16.87
C PHE A 223 3.07 3.57 -16.93
N PRO A 224 2.42 4.17 -17.95
CA PRO A 224 2.55 5.60 -18.21
C PRO A 224 2.12 6.48 -17.03
N LEU A 225 1.13 6.08 -16.23
CA LEU A 225 0.68 6.87 -15.09
C LEU A 225 1.70 6.83 -13.95
N PHE A 226 2.18 5.65 -13.55
CA PHE A 226 3.21 5.53 -12.51
C PHE A 226 4.50 6.25 -12.91
N THR A 227 4.95 6.06 -14.14
CA THR A 227 6.15 6.73 -14.66
C THR A 227 5.95 8.24 -14.76
N ALA A 228 4.76 8.73 -15.15
CA ALA A 228 4.48 10.17 -15.16
C ALA A 228 4.50 10.76 -13.74
N ILE A 229 3.89 10.09 -12.76
CA ILE A 229 3.86 10.56 -11.37
C ILE A 229 5.26 10.60 -10.76
N HIS A 230 6.15 9.67 -11.12
CA HIS A 230 7.55 9.70 -10.68
C HIS A 230 8.34 10.88 -11.30
N LYS A 231 8.04 11.26 -12.54
CA LYS A 231 8.74 12.33 -13.26
C LYS A 231 8.33 13.73 -12.83
N ILE A 232 7.13 13.87 -12.26
CA ILE A 232 6.57 15.11 -11.69
C ILE A 232 7.13 15.30 -10.29
#